data_AF-A0A243QDF7-F1
#
_entry.id   AF-A0A243QDF7-F1
#
_cell.length_a   1.000
_cell.length_b   1.000
_cell.length_c   1.000
_cell.angle_alpha   90.00
_cell.angle_beta   90.00
_cell.angle_gamma   90.00
#
_symmetry.space_group_name_H-M   'P 1'
#
loop_
_entity.id
_entity.type
_entity.pdbx_description
1 polymer ?
#
loop_
_entity_poly.entity_id
_entity_poly.type
_entity_poly.pdbx_seq_one_letter_code
_entity_poly.pdbx_strand_id
1 'polypeptide(L)'
;MFRKTTTQRLTSIAFAVVAATSTVVASNLFAPTADAAPARGTALAGKTVFLDPGHQASAAGHDLRAQVPDGRGGKKDCQTSGATGVNGAQEHTVNWQIGQLVKAGLESQGARVVLSRPDDTGWGGCVDERAAAASRSGAAVAVSLHADSTARGADESKKGFHMIVPSLPVPDATVDRVQSGEGRKASTTMRDAFVKAGFPSANYAGVRDGIQTRSDIAAVNLTKVPAVFIEMGNLANPGEAKALAGRDGQVKYAMAITDGILNYVNGNAATGAGPAPSAPTDDASGLSSIIPFVEQLLATEDPEAVARLLMTQGQDVSAQVLKAMLTIVYGLFDGKLPIG
;
A
#
# COMPACT_ATOMS: atom_id res chain seq x y z
N MET A 1 99.62 20.95 28.24
CA MET A 1 98.91 20.68 26.98
C MET A 1 98.15 21.94 26.56
N PHE A 2 98.01 22.17 25.26
CA PHE A 2 97.97 23.47 24.59
C PHE A 2 96.95 24.54 25.06
N ARG A 3 97.47 25.78 25.11
CA ARG A 3 96.78 27.08 25.05
C ARG A 3 95.89 27.21 23.81
N LYS A 4 94.79 27.98 23.88
CA LYS A 4 94.66 29.31 23.24
C LYS A 4 93.30 29.96 23.48
N THR A 5 93.39 31.26 23.70
CA THR A 5 92.40 32.33 23.80
C THR A 5 91.65 32.60 22.47
N THR A 6 90.54 33.37 22.58
CA THR A 6 90.22 34.59 21.79
C THR A 6 88.78 34.62 21.22
N THR A 7 87.94 35.41 21.90
CA THR A 7 87.10 36.55 21.42
C THR A 7 86.11 36.44 20.23
N GLN A 8 84.92 37.03 20.48
CA GLN A 8 84.09 37.85 19.55
C GLN A 8 83.21 37.06 18.55
N ARG A 9 81.91 37.32 18.32
CA ARG A 9 81.18 38.59 18.07
C ARG A 9 79.67 38.40 18.24
N LEU A 10 78.96 39.48 18.62
CA LEU A 10 77.51 39.61 18.47
C LEU A 10 77.12 39.67 16.99
N THR A 11 76.12 38.90 16.60
CA THR A 11 75.38 39.08 15.34
C THR A 11 73.90 39.23 15.66
N SER A 12 73.41 40.45 15.53
CA SER A 12 72.00 40.81 15.53
C SER A 12 71.32 40.20 14.32
N ILE A 13 70.32 39.34 14.52
CA ILE A 13 69.41 38.89 13.46
C ILE A 13 68.10 39.67 13.66
N ALA A 14 67.85 40.61 12.75
CA ALA A 14 66.57 41.29 12.62
C ALA A 14 65.53 40.29 12.08
N PHE A 15 64.49 39.99 12.86
CA PHE A 15 63.28 39.35 12.35
C PHE A 15 62.42 40.41 11.67
N ALA A 16 62.35 40.34 10.33
CA ALA A 16 61.34 41.06 9.56
C ALA A 16 59.99 40.37 9.77
N VAL A 17 59.06 41.05 10.46
CA VAL A 17 57.66 40.63 10.55
C VAL A 17 56.97 41.00 9.25
N VAL A 18 56.73 40.02 8.39
CA VAL A 18 55.81 40.17 7.25
C VAL A 18 54.39 40.00 7.78
N ALA A 19 53.68 41.11 7.95
CA ALA A 19 52.24 41.09 8.21
C ALA A 19 51.50 40.70 6.92
N ALA A 20 51.15 39.42 6.79
CA ALA A 20 50.21 38.98 5.77
C ALA A 20 48.79 39.36 6.24
N THR A 21 48.21 40.39 5.64
CA THR A 21 46.79 40.72 5.79
C THR A 21 45.97 39.65 5.06
N SER A 22 45.44 38.68 5.80
CA SER A 22 44.46 37.73 5.28
C SER A 22 43.11 38.44 5.15
N THR A 23 42.69 38.73 3.93
CA THR A 23 41.32 39.07 3.59
C THR A 23 40.45 37.84 3.83
N VAL A 24 39.68 37.84 4.93
CA VAL A 24 38.64 36.84 5.16
C VAL A 24 37.48 37.17 4.21
N VAL A 25 37.41 36.45 3.10
CA VAL A 25 36.20 36.41 2.27
C VAL A 25 35.19 35.59 3.04
N ALA A 26 34.21 36.25 3.66
CA ALA A 26 33.07 35.59 4.27
C ALA A 26 32.20 34.98 3.17
N SER A 27 32.51 33.74 2.79
CA SER A 27 31.63 32.92 1.97
C SER A 27 30.37 32.65 2.78
N ASN A 28 29.28 33.32 2.45
CA ASN A 28 27.94 32.94 2.89
C ASN A 28 27.62 31.56 2.32
N LEU A 29 28.04 30.51 3.02
CA LEU A 29 27.59 29.15 2.80
C LEU A 29 26.13 29.11 3.26
N PHE A 30 25.22 29.34 2.33
CA PHE A 30 23.83 28.90 2.50
C PHE A 30 23.87 27.38 2.61
N ALA A 31 23.76 26.85 3.83
CA ALA A 31 23.44 25.46 4.02
C ALA A 31 22.10 25.21 3.31
N PRO A 32 21.97 24.16 2.46
CA PRO A 32 20.68 23.80 1.91
C PRO A 32 19.76 23.53 3.08
N THR A 33 18.65 24.26 3.16
CA THR A 33 17.57 23.95 4.09
C THR A 33 17.19 22.51 3.84
N ALA A 34 17.39 21.64 4.83
CA ALA A 34 16.85 20.29 4.79
C ALA A 34 15.36 20.42 4.53
N ASP A 35 14.94 19.99 3.33
CA ASP A 35 13.56 20.10 2.90
C ASP A 35 12.70 19.39 3.95
N ALA A 36 11.79 20.13 4.59
CA ALA A 36 10.93 19.57 5.61
C ALA A 36 10.19 18.40 4.97
N ALA A 37 10.28 17.21 5.59
CA ALA A 37 9.56 16.04 5.09
C ALA A 37 8.09 16.44 4.86
N PRO A 38 7.51 16.14 3.67
CA PRO A 38 6.16 16.59 3.35
C PRO A 38 5.20 16.19 4.47
N ALA A 39 4.36 17.14 4.90
CA ALA A 39 3.40 16.91 5.96
C ALA A 39 2.54 15.68 5.60
N ARG A 40 2.54 14.68 6.49
CA ARG A 40 1.68 13.50 6.32
C ARG A 40 0.22 13.92 6.48
N GLY A 41 -0.65 13.39 5.63
CA GLY A 41 -2.09 13.46 5.84
C GLY A 41 -2.47 12.77 7.16
N THR A 42 -3.61 13.17 7.72
CA THR A 42 -4.07 12.69 9.03
C THR A 42 -5.43 11.99 8.96
N ALA A 43 -5.95 11.74 7.77
CA ALA A 43 -7.28 11.15 7.56
C ALA A 43 -7.45 9.79 8.25
N LEU A 44 -6.37 9.04 8.47
CA LEU A 44 -6.36 7.75 9.16
C LEU A 44 -5.54 7.77 10.46
N ALA A 45 -5.26 8.95 11.01
CA ALA A 45 -4.48 9.08 12.24
C ALA A 45 -5.10 8.25 13.39
N GLY A 46 -4.26 7.43 14.04
CA GLY A 46 -4.68 6.54 15.12
C GLY A 46 -5.47 5.31 14.68
N LYS A 47 -5.70 5.12 13.38
CA LYS A 47 -6.37 3.93 12.83
C LYS A 47 -5.33 2.86 12.47
N THR A 48 -5.69 1.61 12.68
CA THR A 48 -4.95 0.45 12.18
C THR A 48 -5.69 -0.15 10.99
N VAL A 49 -4.97 -0.50 9.93
CA VAL A 49 -5.48 -1.30 8.81
C VAL A 49 -4.64 -2.57 8.71
N PHE A 50 -5.29 -3.71 8.54
CA PHE A 50 -4.61 -4.98 8.25
C PHE A 50 -4.71 -5.27 6.76
N LEU A 51 -3.59 -5.46 6.09
CA LEU A 51 -3.55 -5.88 4.68
C LEU A 51 -3.02 -7.31 4.61
N ASP A 52 -3.74 -8.16 3.88
CA ASP A 52 -3.34 -9.52 3.58
C ASP A 52 -3.11 -9.70 2.08
N PRO A 53 -1.88 -9.45 1.59
CA PRO A 53 -1.50 -9.87 0.24
C PRO A 53 -1.56 -11.39 0.14
N GLY A 54 -2.58 -11.91 -0.54
CA GLY A 54 -2.87 -13.34 -0.64
C GLY A 54 -1.68 -14.16 -1.13
N HIS A 55 -1.64 -15.41 -0.71
CA HIS A 55 -0.60 -16.39 -1.06
C HIS A 55 0.82 -15.98 -0.61
N GLN A 56 1.82 -16.72 -1.10
CA GLN A 56 3.24 -16.49 -0.84
C GLN A 56 4.09 -17.14 -1.95
N ALA A 57 5.31 -16.64 -2.14
CA ALA A 57 6.22 -17.15 -3.16
C ALA A 57 6.76 -18.56 -2.88
N SER A 58 6.91 -18.93 -1.61
CA SER A 58 7.48 -20.22 -1.23
C SER A 58 6.81 -20.77 0.02
N ALA A 59 6.68 -22.10 0.07
CA ALA A 59 6.27 -22.79 1.28
C ALA A 59 7.38 -22.78 2.36
N ALA A 60 8.64 -22.49 1.99
CA ALA A 60 9.81 -22.49 2.89
C ALA A 60 9.90 -23.74 3.81
N GLY A 61 9.54 -24.90 3.27
CA GLY A 61 9.55 -26.18 4.00
C GLY A 61 8.28 -26.51 4.78
N HIS A 62 7.29 -25.62 4.83
CA HIS A 62 5.98 -25.89 5.42
C HIS A 62 5.08 -26.70 4.48
N ASP A 63 4.17 -27.50 5.04
CA ASP A 63 3.16 -28.24 4.25
C ASP A 63 1.93 -27.38 3.99
N LEU A 64 1.75 -26.93 2.75
CA LEU A 64 0.59 -26.16 2.32
C LEU A 64 -0.73 -26.92 2.45
N ARG A 65 -0.69 -28.26 2.42
CA ARG A 65 -1.88 -29.13 2.52
C ARG A 65 -2.21 -29.53 3.95
N ALA A 66 -1.45 -29.07 4.94
CA ALA A 66 -1.80 -29.25 6.33
C ALA A 66 -3.20 -28.71 6.58
N GLN A 67 -4.08 -29.50 7.20
CA GLN A 67 -5.49 -29.16 7.33
C GLN A 67 -5.73 -28.23 8.52
N VAL A 68 -6.20 -27.01 8.24
CA VAL A 68 -6.52 -25.97 9.22
C VAL A 68 -8.02 -25.67 9.28
N PRO A 69 -8.57 -25.12 10.38
CA PRO A 69 -9.99 -24.82 10.49
C PRO A 69 -10.50 -23.88 9.39
N ASP A 70 -11.70 -24.14 8.86
CA ASP A 70 -12.34 -23.30 7.82
C ASP A 70 -13.30 -22.24 8.39
N GLY A 71 -13.49 -22.22 9.71
CA GLY A 71 -14.42 -21.34 10.42
C GLY A 71 -15.88 -21.81 10.42
N ARG A 72 -16.16 -22.99 9.85
CA ARG A 72 -17.51 -23.58 9.76
C ARG A 72 -17.61 -25.01 10.27
N GLY A 73 -16.64 -25.44 11.06
CA GLY A 73 -16.58 -26.78 11.66
C GLY A 73 -15.87 -27.82 10.79
N GLY A 74 -15.45 -27.44 9.58
CA GLY A 74 -14.62 -28.25 8.71
C GLY A 74 -13.14 -27.84 8.78
N LYS A 75 -12.40 -28.32 7.78
CA LYS A 75 -11.00 -27.97 7.55
C LYS A 75 -10.75 -27.69 6.07
N LYS A 76 -9.65 -27.01 5.79
CA LYS A 76 -9.13 -26.80 4.45
C LYS A 76 -7.60 -26.79 4.46
N ASP A 77 -7.01 -26.83 3.27
CA ASP A 77 -5.57 -26.64 3.10
C ASP A 77 -5.11 -25.34 3.76
N CYS A 78 -4.01 -25.42 4.51
CA CYS A 78 -3.33 -24.30 5.17
C CYS A 78 -3.15 -23.14 4.21
N GLN A 79 -2.72 -23.40 2.98
CA GLN A 79 -2.58 -22.40 1.93
C GLN A 79 -2.50 -23.05 0.54
N THR A 80 -2.65 -22.26 -0.52
CA THR A 80 -2.40 -22.64 -1.91
C THR A 80 -1.33 -21.72 -2.50
N SER A 81 -0.73 -22.12 -3.63
CA SER A 81 0.26 -21.30 -4.34
C SER A 81 -0.33 -20.02 -4.97
N GLY A 82 -1.65 -19.93 -5.06
CA GLY A 82 -2.32 -18.96 -5.92
C GLY A 82 -2.24 -19.35 -7.40
N ALA A 83 -2.80 -18.49 -8.24
CA ALA A 83 -2.83 -18.65 -9.69
C ALA A 83 -1.53 -18.16 -10.37
N THR A 84 -1.36 -18.57 -11.63
CA THR A 84 -0.39 -17.97 -12.56
C THR A 84 -1.16 -17.44 -13.74
N GLY A 85 -1.01 -16.15 -14.01
CA GLY A 85 -1.65 -15.50 -15.14
C GLY A 85 -1.11 -15.96 -16.48
N VAL A 86 -1.88 -15.68 -17.53
CA VAL A 86 -1.56 -16.10 -18.91
C VAL A 86 -0.31 -15.41 -19.46
N ASN A 87 0.17 -14.36 -18.80
CA ASN A 87 1.44 -13.67 -19.04
C ASN A 87 2.58 -14.14 -18.11
N GLY A 88 2.37 -15.18 -17.31
CA GLY A 88 3.33 -15.68 -16.32
C GLY A 88 3.37 -14.92 -15.00
N ALA A 89 2.54 -13.89 -14.81
CA ALA A 89 2.46 -13.17 -13.54
C ALA A 89 1.96 -14.09 -12.43
N GLN A 90 2.70 -14.17 -11.32
CA GLN A 90 2.30 -14.96 -10.17
C GLN A 90 1.36 -14.13 -9.29
N GLU A 91 0.23 -14.72 -8.89
CA GLU A 91 -0.79 -14.02 -8.10
C GLU A 91 -0.22 -13.46 -6.80
N HIS A 92 0.62 -14.23 -6.09
CA HIS A 92 1.25 -13.77 -4.85
C HIS A 92 2.10 -12.49 -5.06
N THR A 93 2.79 -12.36 -6.19
CA THR A 93 3.59 -11.18 -6.53
C THR A 93 2.71 -9.99 -6.88
N VAL A 94 1.65 -10.21 -7.66
CA VAL A 94 0.65 -9.18 -7.97
C VAL A 94 0.03 -8.62 -6.68
N ASN A 95 -0.45 -9.51 -5.81
CA ASN A 95 -1.06 -9.15 -4.53
C ASN A 95 -0.07 -8.38 -3.64
N TRP A 96 1.19 -8.84 -3.59
CA TRP A 96 2.25 -8.16 -2.83
C TRP A 96 2.50 -6.74 -3.33
N GLN A 97 2.74 -6.59 -4.63
CA GLN A 97 3.09 -5.30 -5.22
C GLN A 97 1.98 -4.27 -5.03
N ILE A 98 0.73 -4.65 -5.33
CA ILE A 98 -0.44 -3.78 -5.08
C ILE A 98 -0.59 -3.50 -3.58
N GLY A 99 -0.41 -4.50 -2.71
CA GLY A 99 -0.46 -4.34 -1.26
C GLY A 99 0.55 -3.32 -0.73
N GLN A 100 1.77 -3.28 -1.28
CA GLN A 100 2.79 -2.30 -0.90
C GLN A 100 2.42 -0.87 -1.33
N LEU A 101 1.78 -0.71 -2.49
CA LEU A 101 1.25 0.59 -2.92
C LEU A 101 0.12 1.06 -2.00
N VAL A 102 -0.83 0.17 -1.68
CA VAL A 102 -1.91 0.46 -0.74
C VAL A 102 -1.34 0.83 0.63
N LYS A 103 -0.37 0.07 1.14
CA LYS A 103 0.32 0.37 2.40
C LYS A 103 0.89 1.79 2.42
N ALA A 104 1.64 2.17 1.39
CA ALA A 104 2.21 3.52 1.31
C ALA A 104 1.14 4.61 1.24
N GLY A 105 0.07 4.38 0.47
CA GLY A 105 -1.09 5.27 0.41
C GLY A 105 -1.71 5.49 1.80
N LEU A 106 -1.97 4.42 2.54
CA LEU A 106 -2.58 4.48 3.88
C LEU A 106 -1.65 5.12 4.93
N GLU A 107 -0.36 4.77 4.92
CA GLU A 107 0.63 5.35 5.84
C GLU A 107 0.87 6.84 5.57
N SER A 108 0.75 7.28 4.31
CA SER A 108 0.78 8.71 3.96
C SER A 108 -0.36 9.50 4.63
N GLN A 109 -1.44 8.81 4.99
CA GLN A 109 -2.62 9.36 5.67
C GLN A 109 -2.62 9.08 7.18
N GLY A 110 -1.51 8.59 7.74
CA GLY A 110 -1.33 8.42 9.19
C GLY A 110 -1.85 7.09 9.74
N ALA A 111 -2.26 6.15 8.89
CA ALA A 111 -2.63 4.81 9.33
C ALA A 111 -1.41 4.02 9.82
N ARG A 112 -1.61 3.17 10.84
CA ARG A 112 -0.71 2.05 11.11
C ARG A 112 -1.13 0.87 10.23
N VAL A 113 -0.28 0.43 9.32
CA VAL A 113 -0.56 -0.74 8.47
C VAL A 113 0.15 -1.98 9.02
N VAL A 114 -0.60 -3.06 9.19
CA VAL A 114 -0.08 -4.39 9.55
C VAL A 114 -0.23 -5.30 8.34
N LEU A 115 0.84 -5.98 7.95
CA LEU A 115 0.81 -6.96 6.87
C LEU A 115 0.66 -8.37 7.44
N SER A 116 -0.03 -9.25 6.70
CA SER A 116 -0.14 -10.68 7.03
C SER A 116 1.18 -11.44 6.86
N ARG A 117 2.03 -10.97 5.94
CA ARG A 117 3.35 -11.53 5.62
C ARG A 117 4.40 -10.44 5.44
N PRO A 118 5.70 -10.73 5.68
CA PRO A 118 6.74 -9.71 5.68
C PRO A 118 7.30 -9.38 4.29
N ASP A 119 7.23 -10.32 3.35
CA ASP A 119 7.82 -10.22 2.01
C ASP A 119 7.14 -11.15 1.00
N ASP A 120 7.65 -11.17 -0.24
CA ASP A 120 7.26 -12.06 -1.34
C ASP A 120 8.35 -13.08 -1.72
N THR A 121 9.05 -13.62 -0.73
CA THR A 121 10.16 -14.56 -0.96
C THR A 121 10.02 -15.86 -0.15
N GLY A 122 9.39 -15.80 1.02
CA GLY A 122 9.34 -16.90 1.97
C GLY A 122 7.95 -17.27 2.47
N TRP A 123 7.91 -17.86 3.66
CA TRP A 123 6.69 -18.28 4.34
C TRP A 123 5.81 -17.10 4.73
N GLY A 124 4.50 -17.20 4.44
CA GLY A 124 3.51 -16.16 4.75
C GLY A 124 2.41 -16.57 5.73
N GLY A 125 2.47 -17.78 6.31
CA GLY A 125 1.45 -18.28 7.24
C GLY A 125 0.22 -18.90 6.56
N CYS A 126 -0.45 -19.80 7.30
CA CYS A 126 -1.70 -20.42 6.90
C CYS A 126 -2.88 -19.43 6.94
N VAL A 127 -3.97 -19.73 6.23
CA VAL A 127 -5.16 -18.87 6.15
C VAL A 127 -5.81 -18.58 7.51
N ASP A 128 -5.79 -19.53 8.45
CA ASP A 128 -6.29 -19.37 9.81
C ASP A 128 -5.36 -18.52 10.68
N GLU A 129 -4.04 -18.67 10.51
CA GLU A 129 -3.04 -17.83 11.18
C GLU A 129 -3.17 -16.36 10.74
N ARG A 130 -3.35 -16.12 9.43
CA ARG A 130 -3.57 -14.78 8.86
C ARG A 130 -4.86 -14.15 9.38
N ALA A 131 -5.97 -14.90 9.42
CA ALA A 131 -7.23 -14.43 10.00
C ALA A 131 -7.11 -14.13 11.51
N ALA A 132 -6.34 -14.95 12.24
CA ALA A 132 -6.08 -14.73 13.65
C ALA A 132 -5.19 -13.49 13.88
N ALA A 133 -4.19 -13.25 13.03
CA ALA A 133 -3.36 -12.05 13.05
C ALA A 133 -4.20 -10.79 12.76
N ALA A 134 -5.07 -10.84 11.75
CA ALA A 134 -6.03 -9.77 11.45
C ALA A 134 -6.90 -9.44 12.68
N SER A 135 -7.45 -10.47 13.31
CA SER A 135 -8.29 -10.33 14.51
C SER A 135 -7.56 -9.73 15.70
N ARG A 136 -6.29 -10.10 15.92
CA ARG A 136 -5.45 -9.57 17.01
C ARG A 136 -4.90 -8.17 16.75
N SER A 137 -4.89 -7.72 15.48
CA SER A 137 -4.27 -6.46 15.09
C SER A 137 -4.97 -5.22 15.64
N GLY A 138 -6.24 -5.34 16.04
CA GLY A 138 -7.09 -4.19 16.39
C GLY A 138 -7.42 -3.30 15.19
N ALA A 139 -7.33 -3.83 13.96
CA ALA A 139 -7.61 -3.07 12.75
C ALA A 139 -9.07 -2.62 12.67
N ALA A 140 -9.28 -1.41 12.17
CA ALA A 140 -10.60 -0.91 11.80
C ALA A 140 -11.20 -1.72 10.64
N VAL A 141 -10.33 -2.20 9.74
CA VAL A 141 -10.67 -3.09 8.63
C VAL A 141 -9.48 -4.00 8.29
N ALA A 142 -9.76 -5.25 7.96
CA ALA A 142 -8.82 -6.17 7.33
C ALA A 142 -9.17 -6.34 5.85
N VAL A 143 -8.18 -6.24 4.96
CA VAL A 143 -8.37 -6.34 3.50
C VAL A 143 -7.46 -7.42 2.93
N SER A 144 -8.05 -8.49 2.43
CA SER A 144 -7.37 -9.59 1.73
C SER A 144 -7.37 -9.32 0.24
N LEU A 145 -6.17 -9.20 -0.34
CA LEU A 145 -5.94 -8.86 -1.75
C LEU A 145 -5.64 -10.14 -2.53
N HIS A 146 -6.48 -10.43 -3.52
CA HIS A 146 -6.36 -11.57 -4.43
C HIS A 146 -6.59 -11.16 -5.89
N ALA A 147 -6.19 -12.03 -6.80
CA ALA A 147 -6.60 -11.96 -8.20
C ALA A 147 -6.99 -13.35 -8.69
N ASP A 148 -8.18 -13.47 -9.27
CA ASP A 148 -8.77 -14.74 -9.64
C ASP A 148 -8.12 -15.29 -10.93
N SER A 149 -8.37 -16.55 -11.24
CA SER A 149 -8.06 -17.14 -12.52
C SER A 149 -9.11 -18.17 -12.90
N THR A 150 -9.95 -17.83 -13.88
CA THR A 150 -11.06 -18.71 -14.29
C THR A 150 -10.62 -19.90 -15.15
N ALA A 151 -9.39 -19.87 -15.69
CA ALA A 151 -8.86 -20.90 -16.57
C ALA A 151 -7.33 -20.92 -16.54
N ARG A 152 -6.73 -22.06 -16.92
CA ARG A 152 -5.27 -22.17 -17.09
C ARG A 152 -4.74 -21.43 -18.33
N GLY A 153 -5.62 -21.09 -19.27
CA GLY A 153 -5.29 -20.43 -20.54
C GLY A 153 -6.05 -19.12 -20.70
N ALA A 154 -5.79 -18.44 -21.81
CA ALA A 154 -6.44 -17.17 -22.13
C ALA A 154 -7.96 -17.30 -22.25
N ASP A 155 -8.68 -16.46 -21.52
CA ASP A 155 -10.12 -16.27 -21.63
C ASP A 155 -10.46 -14.77 -21.58
N GLU A 156 -10.59 -14.16 -22.75
CA GLU A 156 -10.93 -12.74 -22.89
C GLU A 156 -12.37 -12.40 -22.43
N SER A 157 -13.23 -13.41 -22.33
CA SER A 157 -14.65 -13.23 -22.04
C SER A 157 -14.90 -13.03 -20.55
N LYS A 158 -14.07 -13.60 -19.68
CA LYS A 158 -14.22 -13.51 -18.22
C LYS A 158 -13.34 -12.43 -17.65
N LYS A 159 -13.94 -11.40 -17.07
CA LYS A 159 -13.23 -10.26 -16.49
C LYS A 159 -14.06 -9.57 -15.42
N GLY A 160 -13.38 -8.76 -14.62
CA GLY A 160 -13.95 -7.89 -13.61
C GLY A 160 -13.62 -8.32 -12.18
N PHE A 161 -13.82 -7.39 -11.26
CA PHE A 161 -13.54 -7.55 -9.84
C PHE A 161 -14.74 -8.14 -9.09
N HIS A 162 -14.52 -8.74 -7.93
CA HIS A 162 -15.59 -9.04 -6.99
C HIS A 162 -15.12 -9.10 -5.53
N MET A 163 -16.03 -8.79 -4.61
CA MET A 163 -15.85 -8.97 -3.17
C MET A 163 -16.46 -10.31 -2.77
N ILE A 164 -15.69 -11.15 -2.08
CA ILE A 164 -16.22 -12.34 -1.46
C ILE A 164 -16.73 -11.99 -0.06
N VAL A 165 -18.01 -12.29 0.18
CA VAL A 165 -18.68 -12.11 1.47
C VAL A 165 -19.13 -13.46 2.02
N PRO A 166 -19.13 -13.67 3.34
CA PRO A 166 -19.54 -14.95 3.89
C PRO A 166 -21.05 -15.18 3.73
N SER A 167 -21.42 -16.44 3.52
CA SER A 167 -22.80 -16.90 3.70
C SER A 167 -23.16 -16.76 5.17
N LEU A 168 -24.33 -16.20 5.45
CA LEU A 168 -24.81 -15.99 6.82
C LEU A 168 -25.89 -17.03 7.18
N PRO A 169 -25.96 -17.46 8.45
CA PRO A 169 -25.05 -17.08 9.53
C PRO A 169 -23.65 -17.73 9.43
N VAL A 170 -22.64 -17.10 10.00
CA VAL A 170 -21.34 -17.72 10.30
C VAL A 170 -21.44 -18.43 11.67
N PRO A 171 -20.84 -19.63 11.87
CA PRO A 171 -20.99 -20.34 13.14
C PRO A 171 -20.42 -19.65 14.38
N ASP A 172 -19.28 -18.94 14.29
CA ASP A 172 -18.78 -18.12 15.40
C ASP A 172 -19.62 -16.83 15.52
N ALA A 173 -20.30 -16.65 16.65
CA ALA A 173 -21.23 -15.54 16.87
C ALA A 173 -20.56 -14.14 16.82
N THR A 174 -19.26 -14.05 17.10
CA THR A 174 -18.52 -12.78 16.93
C THR A 174 -18.25 -12.52 15.46
N VAL A 175 -17.79 -13.52 14.71
CA VAL A 175 -17.59 -13.37 13.26
C VAL A 175 -18.92 -13.08 12.58
N ASP A 176 -20.00 -13.79 12.93
CA ASP A 176 -21.33 -13.55 12.36
C ASP A 176 -21.80 -12.11 12.57
N ARG A 177 -21.75 -11.62 13.81
CA ARG A 177 -22.11 -10.23 14.13
C ARG A 177 -21.27 -9.22 13.36
N VAL A 178 -19.96 -9.44 13.26
CA VAL A 178 -19.05 -8.51 12.59
C VAL A 178 -19.28 -8.52 11.09
N GLN A 179 -19.36 -9.69 10.46
CA GLN A 179 -19.46 -9.81 9.00
C GLN A 179 -20.89 -9.55 8.47
N SER A 180 -21.93 -9.75 9.27
CA SER A 180 -23.31 -9.37 8.91
C SER A 180 -23.54 -7.86 8.96
N GLY A 181 -22.79 -7.13 9.80
CA GLY A 181 -22.83 -5.67 9.90
C GLY A 181 -21.66 -4.98 9.22
N GLU A 182 -20.66 -4.59 10.00
CA GLU A 182 -19.53 -3.76 9.56
C GLU A 182 -18.68 -4.41 8.45
N GLY A 183 -18.51 -5.74 8.44
CA GLY A 183 -17.83 -6.44 7.34
C GLY A 183 -18.59 -6.34 6.02
N ARG A 184 -19.92 -6.44 6.05
CA ARG A 184 -20.78 -6.23 4.87
C ARG A 184 -20.68 -4.78 4.40
N LYS A 185 -20.74 -3.81 5.32
CA LYS A 185 -20.56 -2.39 5.01
C LYS A 185 -19.21 -2.12 4.35
N ALA A 186 -18.11 -2.61 4.93
CA ALA A 186 -16.76 -2.48 4.39
C ALA A 186 -16.66 -3.06 2.97
N SER A 187 -17.22 -4.26 2.75
CA SER A 187 -17.21 -4.91 1.44
C SER A 187 -18.00 -4.12 0.39
N THR A 188 -19.18 -3.60 0.75
CA THR A 188 -19.98 -2.76 -0.16
C THR A 188 -19.30 -1.43 -0.46
N THR A 189 -18.71 -0.76 0.54
CA THR A 189 -17.95 0.48 0.33
C THR A 189 -16.73 0.27 -0.56
N MET A 190 -16.01 -0.84 -0.40
CA MET A 190 -14.91 -1.22 -1.29
C MET A 190 -15.40 -1.46 -2.72
N ARG A 191 -16.51 -2.20 -2.88
CA ARG A 191 -17.15 -2.44 -4.19
C ARG A 191 -17.50 -1.12 -4.87
N ASP A 192 -18.11 -0.19 -4.15
CA ASP A 192 -18.49 1.12 -4.68
C ASP A 192 -17.27 1.92 -5.14
N ALA A 193 -16.15 1.86 -4.40
CA ALA A 193 -14.89 2.49 -4.79
C ALA A 193 -14.33 1.91 -6.09
N PHE A 194 -14.41 0.59 -6.29
CA PHE A 194 -14.02 -0.05 -7.54
C PHE A 194 -14.90 0.37 -8.73
N VAL A 195 -16.22 0.40 -8.55
CA VAL A 195 -17.17 0.86 -9.57
C VAL A 195 -16.89 2.33 -9.93
N LYS A 196 -16.69 3.18 -8.93
CA LYS A 196 -16.35 4.60 -9.09
C LYS A 196 -15.02 4.79 -9.84
N ALA A 197 -14.05 3.92 -9.62
CA ALA A 197 -12.77 3.92 -10.34
C ALA A 197 -12.86 3.33 -11.76
N GLY A 198 -14.05 2.91 -12.20
CA GLY A 198 -14.31 2.39 -13.54
C GLY A 198 -13.99 0.91 -13.73
N PHE A 199 -13.75 0.16 -12.65
CA PHE A 199 -13.57 -1.29 -12.75
C PHE A 199 -14.94 -1.97 -12.96
N PRO A 200 -15.08 -2.87 -13.95
CA PRO A 200 -16.31 -3.61 -14.14
C PRO A 200 -16.44 -4.71 -13.08
N SER A 201 -17.65 -4.93 -12.58
CA SER A 201 -17.93 -6.13 -11.78
C SER A 201 -17.71 -7.41 -12.59
N ALA A 202 -17.21 -8.46 -11.93
CA ALA A 202 -16.97 -9.74 -12.53
C ALA A 202 -18.23 -10.32 -13.21
N ASN A 203 -18.07 -10.80 -14.45
CA ASN A 203 -19.14 -11.44 -15.22
C ASN A 203 -19.11 -12.99 -15.14
N TYR A 204 -18.48 -13.52 -14.10
CA TYR A 204 -18.27 -14.95 -13.87
C TYR A 204 -18.53 -15.34 -12.41
N ALA A 205 -18.36 -16.62 -12.10
CA ALA A 205 -18.47 -17.20 -10.75
C ALA A 205 -19.75 -16.84 -9.96
N GLY A 206 -20.85 -16.57 -10.67
CA GLY A 206 -22.14 -16.22 -10.05
C GLY A 206 -22.18 -14.84 -9.41
N VAL A 207 -21.19 -13.97 -9.69
CA VAL A 207 -21.11 -12.62 -9.14
C VAL A 207 -22.35 -11.81 -9.55
N ARG A 208 -22.84 -11.02 -8.59
CA ARG A 208 -23.93 -10.07 -8.77
C ARG A 208 -23.49 -8.74 -8.20
N ASP A 209 -23.45 -7.73 -9.05
CA ASP A 209 -23.14 -6.35 -8.64
C ASP A 209 -21.79 -6.22 -7.87
N GLY A 210 -20.79 -7.00 -8.30
CA GLY A 210 -19.47 -7.04 -7.69
C GLY A 210 -19.39 -7.79 -6.37
N ILE A 211 -20.45 -8.50 -5.95
CA ILE A 211 -20.48 -9.31 -4.72
C ILE A 211 -20.65 -10.80 -5.06
N GLN A 212 -19.88 -11.64 -4.36
CA GLN A 212 -19.98 -13.09 -4.39
C GLN A 212 -20.19 -13.63 -2.97
N THR A 213 -21.31 -14.28 -2.71
CA THR A 213 -21.57 -14.90 -1.40
C THR A 213 -21.04 -16.33 -1.39
N ARG A 214 -20.19 -16.67 -0.42
CA ARG A 214 -19.52 -17.98 -0.31
C ARG A 214 -19.43 -18.47 1.12
N SER A 215 -19.35 -19.78 1.33
CA SER A 215 -19.20 -20.40 2.65
C SER A 215 -17.79 -20.95 2.91
N ASP A 216 -16.94 -21.02 1.89
CA ASP A 216 -15.68 -21.79 1.89
C ASP A 216 -14.40 -20.94 2.03
N ILE A 217 -14.55 -19.62 2.25
CA ILE A 217 -13.43 -18.70 2.45
C ILE A 217 -13.15 -18.47 3.94
N ALA A 218 -12.15 -19.17 4.47
CA ALA A 218 -11.73 -19.08 5.87
C ALA A 218 -11.39 -17.65 6.32
N ALA A 219 -10.80 -16.82 5.46
CA ALA A 219 -10.46 -15.44 5.80
C ALA A 219 -11.67 -14.65 6.32
N VAL A 220 -12.83 -14.75 5.65
CA VAL A 220 -14.07 -14.07 6.10
C VAL A 220 -14.89 -14.89 7.09
N ASN A 221 -14.65 -16.19 7.23
CA ASN A 221 -15.30 -17.04 8.23
C ASN A 221 -14.61 -17.01 9.61
N LEU A 222 -13.36 -16.56 9.71
CA LEU A 222 -12.56 -16.59 10.94
C LEU A 222 -12.23 -15.19 11.49
N THR A 223 -12.22 -14.16 10.64
CA THR A 223 -11.76 -12.82 11.05
C THR A 223 -12.81 -12.10 11.90
N LYS A 224 -12.38 -11.67 13.10
CA LYS A 224 -13.22 -11.02 14.13
C LYS A 224 -13.25 -9.49 14.05
N VAL A 225 -12.59 -8.91 13.05
CA VAL A 225 -12.71 -7.49 12.66
C VAL A 225 -13.39 -7.40 11.29
N PRO A 226 -13.95 -6.25 10.89
CA PRO A 226 -14.56 -6.09 9.57
C PRO A 226 -13.59 -6.52 8.47
N ALA A 227 -14.01 -7.46 7.62
CA ALA A 227 -13.13 -8.07 6.63
C ALA A 227 -13.65 -7.83 5.21
N VAL A 228 -12.75 -7.41 4.33
CA VAL A 228 -12.95 -7.33 2.89
C VAL A 228 -12.06 -8.38 2.24
N PHE A 229 -12.64 -9.24 1.41
CA PHE A 229 -11.88 -10.15 0.57
C PHE A 229 -12.13 -9.76 -0.88
N ILE A 230 -11.11 -9.28 -1.57
CA ILE A 230 -11.24 -8.79 -2.94
C ILE A 230 -10.49 -9.68 -3.91
N GLU A 231 -11.19 -10.13 -4.94
CA GLU A 231 -10.62 -10.61 -6.19
C GLU A 231 -10.57 -9.42 -7.16
N MET A 232 -9.37 -8.87 -7.39
CA MET A 232 -9.17 -7.60 -8.09
C MET A 232 -9.50 -7.68 -9.59
N GLY A 233 -9.32 -8.85 -10.19
CA GLY A 233 -9.57 -9.13 -11.60
C GLY A 233 -9.21 -10.59 -11.92
N ASN A 234 -9.24 -10.95 -13.20
CA ASN A 234 -9.01 -12.32 -13.67
C ASN A 234 -7.67 -12.45 -14.43
N LEU A 235 -6.71 -13.18 -13.86
CA LEU A 235 -5.41 -13.50 -14.45
C LEU A 235 -5.50 -14.41 -15.69
N ALA A 236 -6.64 -15.06 -15.94
CA ALA A 236 -6.90 -15.76 -17.20
C ALA A 236 -7.27 -14.79 -18.34
N ASN A 237 -7.69 -13.56 -18.02
CA ASN A 237 -7.97 -12.53 -19.01
C ASN A 237 -6.67 -11.82 -19.41
N PRO A 238 -6.24 -11.84 -20.68
CA PRO A 238 -4.98 -11.20 -21.08
C PRO A 238 -4.91 -9.70 -20.76
N GLY A 239 -6.03 -8.98 -20.88
CA GLY A 239 -6.12 -7.55 -20.58
C GLY A 239 -5.97 -7.28 -19.08
N GLU A 240 -6.69 -8.01 -18.24
CA GLU A 240 -6.57 -7.84 -16.78
C GLU A 240 -5.25 -8.37 -16.24
N ALA A 241 -4.72 -9.48 -16.77
CA ALA A 241 -3.39 -9.98 -16.41
C ALA A 241 -2.29 -8.94 -16.70
N LYS A 242 -2.39 -8.23 -17.84
CA LYS A 242 -1.49 -7.11 -18.15
C LYS A 242 -1.67 -5.95 -17.16
N ALA A 243 -2.91 -5.58 -16.83
CA ALA A 243 -3.18 -4.48 -15.89
C ALA A 243 -2.73 -4.81 -14.45
N LEU A 244 -2.99 -6.02 -13.97
CA LEU A 244 -2.63 -6.49 -12.63
C LEU A 244 -1.11 -6.61 -12.44
N ALA A 245 -0.37 -6.96 -13.49
CA ALA A 245 1.09 -7.06 -13.46
C ALA A 245 1.81 -5.76 -13.86
N GLY A 246 1.12 -4.83 -14.53
CA GLY A 246 1.68 -3.59 -15.04
C GLY A 246 1.59 -2.46 -14.01
N ARG A 247 2.62 -1.62 -13.93
CA ARG A 247 2.72 -0.51 -12.96
C ARG A 247 1.49 0.37 -12.94
N ASP A 248 1.02 0.79 -14.10
CA ASP A 248 -0.11 1.70 -14.27
C ASP A 248 -1.41 1.11 -13.70
N GLY A 249 -1.67 -0.16 -14.02
CA GLY A 249 -2.83 -0.86 -13.50
C GLY A 249 -2.72 -1.10 -11.99
N GLN A 250 -1.53 -1.47 -11.49
CA GLN A 250 -1.29 -1.64 -10.06
C GLN A 250 -1.56 -0.37 -9.25
N VAL A 251 -1.13 0.80 -9.75
CA VAL A 251 -1.45 2.10 -9.14
C VAL A 251 -2.96 2.33 -9.14
N LYS A 252 -3.64 2.07 -10.26
CA LYS A 252 -5.11 2.24 -10.36
C LYS A 252 -5.86 1.34 -9.38
N TYR A 253 -5.48 0.06 -9.24
CA TYR A 253 -6.04 -0.85 -8.25
C TYR A 253 -5.76 -0.35 -6.83
N ALA A 254 -4.52 0.03 -6.53
CA ALA A 254 -4.12 0.51 -5.21
C ALA A 254 -4.87 1.79 -4.80
N MET A 255 -5.12 2.71 -5.73
CA MET A 255 -5.92 3.91 -5.49
C MET A 255 -7.38 3.56 -5.17
N ALA A 256 -8.01 2.67 -5.93
CA ALA A 256 -9.39 2.23 -5.66
C ALA A 256 -9.51 1.55 -4.30
N ILE A 257 -8.54 0.70 -3.93
CA ILE A 257 -8.49 0.05 -2.62
C ILE A 257 -8.31 1.08 -1.50
N THR A 258 -7.42 2.05 -1.69
CA THR A 258 -7.16 3.11 -0.71
C THR A 258 -8.39 4.00 -0.51
N ASP A 259 -9.10 4.37 -1.58
CA ASP A 259 -10.37 5.12 -1.52
C ASP A 259 -11.44 4.33 -0.76
N GLY A 260 -11.58 3.03 -1.05
CA GLY A 260 -12.51 2.14 -0.34
C GLY A 260 -12.23 2.07 1.16
N ILE A 261 -10.96 1.97 1.56
CA ILE A 261 -10.55 1.96 2.98
C ILE A 261 -10.81 3.31 3.65
N LEU A 262 -10.41 4.42 3.00
CA LEU A 262 -10.64 5.77 3.53
C LEU A 262 -12.14 6.04 3.73
N ASN A 263 -12.96 5.74 2.72
CA ASN A 263 -14.41 5.94 2.77
C ASN A 263 -15.06 5.12 3.88
N TYR A 264 -14.65 3.86 4.06
CA TYR A 264 -15.18 3.01 5.12
C TYR A 264 -14.75 3.50 6.52
N VAL A 265 -13.46 3.76 6.73
CA VAL A 265 -12.92 4.14 8.04
C VAL A 265 -13.42 5.51 8.49
N ASN A 266 -13.52 6.49 7.57
CA ASN A 266 -14.01 7.83 7.87
C ASN A 266 -15.55 7.88 7.99
N GLY A 267 -16.26 7.10 7.19
CA GLY A 267 -17.71 6.90 7.32
C GLY A 267 -18.13 6.19 8.61
N ASN A 268 -17.18 5.61 9.36
CA ASN A 268 -17.38 5.04 10.69
C ASN A 268 -17.06 6.02 11.84
N ALA A 269 -16.45 7.17 11.57
CA ALA A 269 -16.08 8.15 12.60
C ALA A 269 -17.28 8.89 13.22
N ALA A 270 -18.49 8.75 12.66
CA ALA A 270 -19.70 9.44 13.13
C ALA A 270 -20.43 8.78 14.33
N THR A 271 -19.77 7.92 15.12
CA THR A 271 -20.41 7.26 16.29
C THR A 271 -19.77 7.57 17.65
N GLY A 272 -18.95 8.63 17.75
CA GLY A 272 -18.51 9.19 19.03
C GLY A 272 -19.31 10.45 19.39
N ALA A 273 -20.07 10.42 20.48
CA ALA A 273 -20.82 11.56 20.99
C ALA A 273 -19.89 12.76 21.32
N GLY A 274 -20.07 13.86 20.59
CA GLY A 274 -19.49 15.18 20.82
C GLY A 274 -20.26 16.20 19.97
N PRO A 275 -20.41 17.47 20.40
CA PRO A 275 -21.25 18.43 19.72
C PRO A 275 -20.72 18.71 18.30
N ALA A 276 -21.66 18.82 17.36
CA ALA A 276 -21.44 18.88 15.93
C ALA A 276 -20.37 19.91 15.51
N PRO A 277 -19.40 19.53 14.67
CA PRO A 277 -18.63 20.51 13.91
C PRO A 277 -19.53 21.13 12.83
N SER A 278 -19.37 22.43 12.66
CA SER A 278 -19.91 23.24 11.56
C SER A 278 -19.62 22.63 10.19
N ALA A 279 -20.59 22.82 9.29
CA ALA A 279 -20.70 22.51 7.85
C ALA A 279 -19.51 21.80 7.15
N PRO A 280 -19.77 20.76 6.33
CA PRO A 280 -18.74 20.07 5.59
C PRO A 280 -18.08 21.02 4.59
N THR A 281 -16.75 21.16 4.67
CA THR A 281 -15.95 21.64 3.54
C THR A 281 -15.98 20.56 2.47
N ASP A 282 -16.12 20.98 1.20
CA ASP A 282 -16.26 20.13 0.00
C ASP A 282 -14.97 19.33 -0.34
N ASP A 283 -14.20 18.89 0.65
CA ASP A 283 -12.91 18.21 0.48
C ASP A 283 -13.06 16.69 0.23
N ALA A 284 -14.29 16.19 0.15
CA ALA A 284 -14.62 14.77 -0.09
C ALA A 284 -14.70 14.39 -1.58
N SER A 285 -14.16 15.22 -2.49
CA SER A 285 -13.85 14.78 -3.86
C SER A 285 -12.66 13.83 -3.82
N GLY A 286 -12.93 12.57 -3.44
CA GLY A 286 -11.93 11.53 -3.20
C GLY A 286 -11.01 11.24 -4.40
N LEU A 287 -10.07 10.32 -4.16
CA LEU A 287 -8.96 9.89 -5.05
C LEU A 287 -9.31 9.71 -6.53
N SER A 288 -10.59 9.49 -6.84
CA SER A 288 -11.20 9.50 -8.17
C SER A 288 -10.94 10.74 -9.03
N SER A 289 -10.85 11.96 -8.46
CA SER A 289 -10.57 13.18 -9.23
C SER A 289 -9.16 13.18 -9.83
N ILE A 290 -8.28 12.34 -9.29
CA ILE A 290 -6.89 12.21 -9.68
C ILE A 290 -6.67 11.06 -10.68
N ILE A 291 -7.67 10.22 -10.99
CA ILE A 291 -7.49 9.13 -11.98
C ILE A 291 -7.09 9.67 -13.37
N PRO A 292 -7.71 10.73 -13.93
CA PRO A 292 -7.25 11.33 -15.18
C PRO A 292 -5.84 11.94 -15.07
N PHE A 293 -5.49 12.45 -13.89
CA PHE A 293 -4.15 12.96 -13.58
C PHE A 293 -3.11 11.83 -13.54
N VAL A 294 -3.47 10.67 -12.98
CA VAL A 294 -2.64 9.46 -12.97
C VAL A 294 -2.43 8.97 -14.40
N GLU A 295 -3.48 8.92 -15.22
CA GLU A 295 -3.37 8.58 -16.64
C GLU A 295 -2.43 9.54 -17.40
N GLN A 296 -2.49 10.84 -17.10
CA GLN A 296 -1.59 11.84 -17.70
C GLN A 296 -0.15 11.75 -17.18
N LEU A 297 0.03 11.44 -15.89
CA LEU A 297 1.34 11.30 -15.25
C LEU A 297 2.05 10.01 -15.67
N LEU A 298 1.30 8.95 -15.96
CA LEU A 298 1.81 7.67 -16.45
C LEU A 298 2.08 7.70 -17.96
N ALA A 299 1.43 8.59 -18.71
CA ALA A 299 1.71 8.80 -20.13
C ALA A 299 2.99 9.62 -20.40
N THR A 300 3.59 10.23 -19.38
CA THR A 300 4.82 11.02 -19.52
C THR A 300 6.03 10.23 -19.04
N GLU A 301 7.01 10.04 -19.92
CA GLU A 301 8.33 9.53 -19.54
C GLU A 301 9.26 10.65 -19.00
N ASP A 302 8.82 11.91 -19.05
CA ASP A 302 9.58 13.07 -18.58
C ASP A 302 9.55 13.18 -17.04
N PRO A 303 10.68 12.93 -16.36
CA PRO A 303 10.76 13.02 -14.91
C PRO A 303 10.53 14.46 -14.39
N GLU A 304 10.95 15.49 -15.12
CA GLU A 304 10.75 16.87 -14.68
C GLU A 304 9.28 17.31 -14.78
N ALA A 305 8.55 16.83 -15.78
CA ALA A 305 7.11 17.02 -15.87
C ALA A 305 6.40 16.39 -14.67
N VAL A 306 6.75 15.15 -14.32
CA VAL A 306 6.23 14.45 -13.13
C VAL A 306 6.52 15.23 -11.85
N ALA A 307 7.75 15.73 -11.68
CA ALA A 307 8.14 16.53 -10.51
C ALA A 307 7.36 17.85 -10.42
N ARG A 308 7.23 18.59 -11.53
CA ARG A 308 6.46 19.84 -11.57
C ARG A 308 4.97 19.60 -11.35
N LEU A 309 4.42 18.51 -11.88
CA LEU A 309 3.02 18.10 -11.65
C LEU A 309 2.77 17.76 -10.16
N LEU A 310 3.69 17.04 -9.51
CA LEU A 310 3.61 16.72 -8.07
C LEU A 310 3.84 17.94 -7.15
N MET A 311 4.51 18.99 -7.65
CA MET A 311 4.77 20.23 -6.90
C MET A 311 3.65 21.28 -7.06
N THR A 312 2.84 21.20 -8.12
CA THR A 312 1.87 22.26 -8.48
C THR A 312 0.45 22.00 -7.95
N GLN A 313 0.11 20.77 -7.54
CA GLN A 313 -1.17 20.46 -6.92
C GLN A 313 -1.01 19.95 -5.48
N GLY A 314 -1.21 20.86 -4.54
CA GLY A 314 -2.14 20.65 -3.42
C GLY A 314 -1.69 19.78 -2.25
N GLN A 315 -1.94 20.27 -1.04
CA GLN A 315 -1.94 19.49 0.20
C GLN A 315 -3.15 18.56 0.32
N ASP A 316 -3.82 18.20 -0.78
CA ASP A 316 -4.99 17.33 -0.74
C ASP A 316 -4.60 15.86 -0.53
N VAL A 317 -5.51 15.09 0.07
CA VAL A 317 -5.32 13.68 0.41
C VAL A 317 -4.94 12.86 -0.81
N SER A 318 -5.50 13.20 -1.96
CA SER A 318 -5.37 12.40 -3.17
C SER A 318 -3.96 12.52 -3.77
N ALA A 319 -3.40 13.73 -3.81
CA ALA A 319 -2.04 14.00 -4.26
C ALA A 319 -1.00 13.36 -3.34
N GLN A 320 -1.22 13.39 -2.03
CA GLN A 320 -0.33 12.76 -1.04
C GLN A 320 -0.28 11.24 -1.18
N VAL A 321 -1.45 10.60 -1.34
CA VAL A 321 -1.56 9.15 -1.56
C VAL A 321 -0.85 8.74 -2.84
N LEU A 322 -1.11 9.45 -3.95
CA LEU A 322 -0.48 9.14 -5.23
C LEU A 322 1.05 9.32 -5.17
N LYS A 323 1.52 10.41 -4.57
CA LYS A 323 2.95 10.67 -4.38
C LYS A 323 3.62 9.53 -3.60
N ALA A 324 3.00 9.07 -2.52
CA ALA A 324 3.52 7.97 -1.71
C ALA A 324 3.58 6.65 -2.50
N MET A 325 2.53 6.34 -3.28
CA MET A 325 2.51 5.17 -4.16
C MET A 325 3.61 5.23 -5.21
N LEU A 326 3.78 6.38 -5.87
CA LEU A 326 4.82 6.55 -6.88
C LEU A 326 6.21 6.37 -6.30
N THR A 327 6.50 6.87 -5.10
CA THR A 327 7.78 6.61 -4.42
C THR A 327 8.07 5.11 -4.29
N ILE A 328 7.05 4.30 -3.97
CA ILE A 328 7.19 2.85 -3.94
C ILE A 328 7.39 2.25 -5.34
N VAL A 329 6.65 2.70 -6.36
CA VAL A 329 6.88 2.26 -7.75
C VAL A 329 8.34 2.53 -8.16
N TYR A 330 8.86 3.72 -7.89
CA TYR A 330 10.24 4.07 -8.23
C TYR A 330 11.27 3.22 -7.46
N GLY A 331 11.03 2.92 -6.19
CA GLY A 331 11.89 2.06 -5.37
C GLY A 331 11.82 0.57 -5.71
N LEU A 332 10.64 0.05 -6.09
CA LEU A 332 10.45 -1.37 -6.46
C LEU A 332 10.95 -1.70 -7.88
N PHE A 333 11.18 -0.69 -8.71
CA PHE A 333 11.45 -0.86 -10.14
C PHE A 333 12.71 -0.12 -10.65
N ASP A 334 13.71 0.09 -9.79
CA ASP A 334 15.06 0.64 -10.11
C ASP A 334 15.08 2.04 -10.77
N GLY A 335 14.03 2.84 -10.60
CA GLY A 335 13.96 4.21 -11.14
C GLY A 335 14.22 5.26 -10.05
N LYS A 336 15.25 6.10 -10.18
CA LYS A 336 15.36 7.30 -9.35
C LYS A 336 14.19 8.24 -9.64
N LEU A 337 13.50 8.69 -8.59
CA LEU A 337 12.68 9.89 -8.69
C LEU A 337 13.60 11.07 -9.07
N PRO A 338 13.17 11.96 -9.97
CA PRO A 338 13.84 13.23 -10.30
C PRO A 338 13.57 14.32 -9.24
N ILE A 339 13.35 13.92 -7.99
CA ILE A 339 13.02 14.84 -6.91
C ILE A 339 14.04 14.59 -5.81
N GLY A 340 15.23 15.12 -6.04
CA GLY A 340 16.28 15.35 -5.05
C GLY A 340 16.68 16.82 -5.11
#